data_AF-A0A929KKD1-F1
#
_entry.id   AF-A0A929KKD1-F1
#
_cell.length_a   1.000
_cell.length_b   1.000
_cell.length_c   1.000
_cell.angle_alpha   90.00
_cell.angle_beta   90.00
_cell.angle_gamma   90.00
#
_symmetry.space_group_name_H-M   'P 1'
#
loop_
_entity.id
_entity.type
_entity.pdbx_description
1 polymer ?
#
loop_
_entity_poly.entity_id
_entity_poly.type
_entity_poly.pdbx_seq_one_letter_code
_entity_poly.pdbx_strand_id
1 'polypeptide(L)'
;METKAAARHSTRLLNRELTPLGTTGPDADIIMLCAEHAAVRERYNTEGGHIDCQDDPLWHEYERTLDAVSAARPRTLEGVLAKARAAKSEVTVFEGVELWDNTVAGRWAIDVVHDLLRLAGDAP
;
A
#
# COMPACT_ATOMS: atom_id res chain seq x y z
N MET A 1 -39.12 -23.66 -27.67
CA MET A 1 -40.07 -22.56 -27.43
C MET A 1 -39.35 -21.57 -26.54
N GLU A 2 -38.87 -20.49 -27.14
CA GLU A 2 -38.04 -19.46 -26.49
C GLU A 2 -38.88 -18.55 -25.59
N THR A 3 -38.29 -18.08 -24.49
CA THR A 3 -38.66 -16.78 -23.91
C THR A 3 -37.41 -15.96 -23.62
N LYS A 4 -37.39 -14.79 -24.27
CA LYS A 4 -36.39 -13.74 -24.33
C LYS A 4 -36.30 -12.93 -23.02
N ALA A 5 -35.10 -12.37 -22.80
CA ALA A 5 -34.78 -11.07 -22.22
C ALA A 5 -35.06 -10.85 -20.71
N ALA A 6 -34.26 -10.12 -19.92
CA ALA A 6 -33.20 -9.15 -20.21
C ALA A 6 -32.24 -9.06 -19.01
N ALA A 7 -30.93 -8.98 -19.23
CA ALA A 7 -29.94 -8.43 -18.29
C ALA A 7 -28.53 -8.45 -18.89
N ARG A 8 -28.33 -7.81 -20.06
CA ARG A 8 -26.99 -7.66 -20.65
C ARG A 8 -26.86 -6.30 -21.32
N HIS A 9 -26.96 -5.26 -20.51
CA HIS A 9 -26.43 -3.94 -20.85
C HIS A 9 -25.46 -3.57 -19.73
N SER A 10 -24.29 -3.07 -20.12
CA SER A 10 -23.20 -2.60 -19.24
C SER A 10 -22.14 -3.62 -18.83
N THR A 11 -21.84 -4.60 -19.67
CA THR A 11 -20.56 -5.33 -19.57
C THR A 11 -19.50 -4.63 -20.42
N ARG A 12 -18.64 -3.87 -19.73
CA ARG A 12 -17.23 -3.65 -20.08
C ARG A 12 -16.94 -2.95 -21.41
N LEU A 13 -17.15 -1.63 -21.43
CA LEU A 13 -16.21 -0.70 -22.08
C LEU A 13 -14.95 -0.50 -21.21
N LEU A 14 -14.37 -1.59 -20.69
CA LEU A 14 -13.20 -1.56 -19.79
C LEU A 14 -11.98 -2.28 -20.39
N ASN A 15 -11.95 -2.50 -21.71
CA ASN A 15 -10.72 -2.83 -22.41
C ASN A 15 -10.02 -1.55 -22.86
N ARG A 16 -9.78 -0.63 -21.91
CA ARG A 16 -8.74 0.39 -22.09
C ARG A 16 -7.43 -0.32 -21.81
N GLU A 17 -6.69 -0.54 -22.89
CA GLU A 17 -5.36 -1.12 -22.96
C GLU A 17 -4.54 -0.82 -21.70
N LEU A 18 -4.23 -1.87 -20.93
CA LEU A 18 -3.24 -1.86 -19.86
C LEU A 18 -1.86 -1.73 -20.52
N THR A 19 -1.54 -0.51 -20.93
CA THR A 19 -0.15 -0.12 -21.14
C THR A 19 0.45 0.03 -19.75
N PRO A 20 1.59 -0.60 -19.41
CA PRO A 20 2.29 -0.30 -18.17
C PRO A 20 2.85 1.12 -18.31
N LEU A 21 2.01 2.11 -18.01
CA LEU A 21 2.44 3.48 -17.80
C LEU A 21 3.24 3.42 -16.53
N GLY A 22 4.57 3.34 -16.65
CA GLY A 22 5.45 3.83 -15.60
C GLY A 22 4.90 5.20 -15.24
N THR A 23 4.33 5.31 -14.05
CA THR A 23 3.72 6.54 -13.56
C THR A 23 4.79 7.61 -13.69
N THR A 24 4.60 8.60 -14.55
CA THR A 24 5.59 9.66 -14.74
C THR A 24 5.23 10.77 -13.77
N GLY A 25 5.98 10.87 -12.67
CA GLY A 25 5.74 11.88 -11.65
C GLY A 25 6.78 11.84 -10.53
N PRO A 26 6.92 12.92 -9.71
CA PRO A 26 7.96 13.02 -8.70
C PRO A 26 8.01 11.87 -7.69
N ASP A 27 6.87 11.23 -7.41
CA ASP A 27 6.72 10.18 -6.40
C ASP A 27 6.26 8.85 -6.99
N ALA A 28 6.38 8.66 -8.30
CA ALA A 28 5.94 7.44 -8.95
C ALA A 28 6.53 6.17 -8.35
N ASP A 29 7.85 6.18 -8.09
CA ASP A 29 8.54 5.06 -7.48
C ASP A 29 8.05 4.80 -6.05
N ILE A 30 7.74 5.86 -5.29
CA ILE A 30 7.20 5.75 -3.93
C ILE A 30 5.79 5.15 -3.96
N ILE A 31 4.95 5.57 -4.91
CA ILE A 31 3.58 5.04 -5.07
C ILE A 31 3.64 3.55 -5.42
N MET A 32 4.51 3.17 -6.36
CA MET A 32 4.72 1.76 -6.71
C MET A 32 5.25 0.96 -5.53
N LEU A 33 6.24 1.47 -4.81
CA LEU A 33 6.82 0.83 -3.64
C LEU A 33 5.79 0.62 -2.52
N CYS A 34 4.93 1.60 -2.26
CA CYS A 34 3.86 1.48 -1.26
C CYS A 34 2.84 0.40 -1.66
N ALA A 35 2.52 0.30 -2.95
CA ALA A 35 1.63 -0.73 -3.47
C ALA A 35 2.28 -2.13 -3.40
N GLU A 36 3.56 -2.24 -3.72
CA GLU A 36 4.35 -3.47 -3.58
C GLU A 36 4.36 -3.93 -2.12
N HIS A 37 4.68 -3.03 -1.18
CA HIS A 37 4.70 -3.36 0.24
C HIS A 37 3.37 -3.92 0.74
N ALA A 38 2.24 -3.28 0.39
CA ALA A 38 0.92 -3.77 0.78
C ALA A 38 0.64 -5.18 0.22
N ALA A 39 1.05 -5.46 -1.02
CA ALA A 39 0.89 -6.79 -1.62
C ALA A 39 1.81 -7.84 -0.96
N VAL A 40 3.05 -7.48 -0.63
CA VAL A 40 4.00 -8.35 0.09
C VAL A 40 3.48 -8.67 1.49
N ARG A 41 2.94 -7.69 2.21
CA ARG A 41 2.33 -7.89 3.54
C ARG A 41 1.16 -8.87 3.48
N GLU A 42 0.25 -8.68 2.53
CA GLU A 42 -0.90 -9.57 2.35
C GLU A 42 -0.45 -11.01 2.05
N ARG A 43 0.55 -11.16 1.17
CA ARG A 43 1.13 -12.47 0.85
C ARG A 43 1.78 -13.10 2.07
N TYR A 44 2.58 -12.37 2.84
CA TYR A 44 3.20 -12.87 4.07
C TYR A 44 2.14 -13.31 5.10
N ASN A 45 1.06 -12.55 5.27
CA ASN A 45 -0.03 -12.94 6.19
C ASN A 45 -0.78 -14.21 5.75
N THR A 46 -0.80 -14.50 4.45
CA THR A 46 -1.53 -15.64 3.88
C THR A 46 -0.67 -16.90 3.79
N GLU A 47 0.60 -16.75 3.44
CA GLU A 47 1.49 -17.84 3.01
C GLU A 47 2.78 -17.95 3.86
N GLY A 48 3.09 -16.94 4.68
CA GLY A 48 4.34 -16.83 5.44
C GLY A 48 4.21 -17.21 6.92
N GLY A 49 5.31 -17.05 7.66
CA GLY A 49 5.35 -17.29 9.10
C GLY A 49 5.29 -18.77 9.50
N HIS A 50 5.56 -19.67 8.56
CA HIS A 50 5.61 -21.12 8.77
C HIS A 50 7.00 -21.61 9.19
N ILE A 51 8.03 -20.79 8.99
CA ILE A 51 9.43 -21.05 9.38
C ILE A 51 9.99 -19.85 10.13
N ASP A 52 11.19 -19.98 10.68
CA ASP A 52 11.86 -18.89 11.40
C ASP A 52 12.13 -17.71 10.46
N CYS A 53 12.02 -16.48 10.96
CA CYS A 53 12.08 -15.27 10.15
C CYS A 53 13.43 -15.09 9.45
N GLN A 54 14.51 -15.62 10.03
CA GLN A 54 15.85 -15.60 9.44
C GLN A 54 15.95 -16.44 8.16
N ASP A 55 15.10 -17.44 8.01
CA ASP A 55 15.07 -18.36 6.87
C ASP A 55 13.87 -18.14 5.95
N ASP A 56 12.89 -17.30 6.34
CA ASP A 56 11.67 -17.04 5.58
C ASP A 56 11.91 -16.02 4.44
N PRO A 57 11.90 -16.45 3.16
CA PRO A 57 12.10 -15.52 2.05
C PRO A 57 10.97 -14.48 1.92
N LEU A 58 9.75 -14.80 2.36
CA LEU A 58 8.63 -13.84 2.37
C LEU A 58 8.83 -12.82 3.48
N TRP A 59 9.42 -13.20 4.61
CA TRP A 59 9.82 -12.26 5.67
C TRP A 59 10.88 -11.29 5.15
N HIS A 60 11.93 -11.79 4.50
CA HIS A 60 12.99 -10.94 3.94
C HIS A 60 12.46 -9.96 2.89
N GLU A 61 11.50 -10.38 2.08
CA GLU A 61 10.86 -9.50 1.11
C GLU A 61 9.99 -8.43 1.80
N TYR A 62 9.27 -8.81 2.86
CA TYR A 62 8.54 -7.88 3.71
C TYR A 62 9.48 -6.86 4.35
N GLU A 63 10.58 -7.28 4.98
CA GLU A 63 11.57 -6.38 5.60
C GLU A 63 12.17 -5.41 4.57
N ARG A 64 12.54 -5.91 3.39
CA ARG A 64 13.08 -5.07 2.31
C ARG A 64 12.12 -3.96 1.90
N THR A 65 10.84 -4.27 1.73
CA THR A 65 9.83 -3.28 1.34
C THR A 65 9.48 -2.35 2.51
N LEU A 66 9.45 -2.86 3.75
CA LEU A 66 9.25 -2.08 4.96
C LEU A 66 10.35 -1.03 5.14
N ASP A 67 11.62 -1.40 5.00
CA ASP A 67 12.75 -0.48 5.12
C ASP A 67 12.72 0.59 4.03
N ALA A 68 12.41 0.19 2.80
CA ALA A 68 12.31 1.11 1.68
C ALA A 68 11.17 2.13 1.86
N VAL A 69 9.97 1.70 2.28
CA VAL A 69 8.85 2.62 2.56
C VAL A 69 9.16 3.51 3.76
N SER A 70 9.82 2.98 4.78
CA SER A 70 10.25 3.75 5.96
C SER A 70 11.23 4.87 5.59
N ALA A 71 12.12 4.63 4.64
CA ALA A 71 13.07 5.63 4.15
C ALA A 71 12.46 6.64 3.16
N ALA A 72 11.31 6.31 2.54
CA ALA A 72 10.69 7.13 1.51
C ALA A 72 10.20 8.48 2.05
N ARG A 73 10.48 9.54 1.29
CA ARG A 73 10.06 10.92 1.55
C ARG A 73 9.26 11.47 0.35
N PRO A 74 7.93 11.31 0.37
CA PRO A 74 7.04 11.84 -0.68
C PRO A 74 7.25 13.33 -0.93
N ARG A 75 7.20 13.78 -2.17
CA ARG A 75 7.23 15.21 -2.57
C ARG A 75 5.88 15.73 -3.03
N THR A 76 4.87 14.87 -3.17
CA THR A 76 3.52 15.24 -3.57
C THR A 76 2.48 14.66 -2.61
N LEU A 77 1.27 15.22 -2.64
CA LEU A 77 0.16 14.72 -1.83
C LEU A 77 -0.20 13.28 -2.20
N GLU A 78 -0.09 12.91 -3.47
CA GLU A 78 -0.34 11.54 -3.95
C GLU A 78 0.65 10.54 -3.36
N GLY A 79 1.94 10.90 -3.27
CA GLY A 79 2.94 10.06 -2.61
C GLY A 79 2.68 9.92 -1.11
N VAL A 80 2.24 11.00 -0.44
CA VAL A 80 1.84 10.95 0.97
C VAL A 80 0.63 10.03 1.17
N LEU A 81 -0.38 10.14 0.30
CA LEU A 81 -1.56 9.26 0.34
C LEU A 81 -1.18 7.79 0.09
N ALA A 82 -0.19 7.52 -0.76
CA ALA A 82 0.31 6.17 -0.96
C ALA A 82 0.99 5.61 0.30
N LYS A 83 1.85 6.40 0.95
CA LYS A 83 2.49 6.01 2.23
C LYS A 83 1.46 5.82 3.35
N ALA A 84 0.41 6.64 3.40
CA ALA A 84 -0.68 6.46 4.36
C ALA A 84 -1.46 5.15 4.14
N ARG A 85 -1.67 4.74 2.88
CA ARG A 85 -2.30 3.44 2.56
C ARG A 85 -1.39 2.27 2.94
N ALA A 86 -0.08 2.37 2.71
CA ALA A 86 0.88 1.38 3.19
C ALA A 86 0.91 1.29 4.72
N ALA A 87 0.83 2.42 5.43
CA ALA A 87 0.69 2.41 6.89
C ALA A 87 -0.59 1.70 7.33
N LYS A 88 -1.69 1.91 6.61
CA LYS A 88 -2.95 1.24 6.90
C LYS A 88 -2.88 -0.28 6.71
N SER A 89 -2.14 -0.79 5.73
CA SER A 89 -1.98 -2.25 5.53
C SER A 89 -1.19 -2.92 6.65
N GLU A 90 -0.40 -2.17 7.40
CA GLU A 90 0.38 -2.67 8.54
C GLU A 90 -0.44 -2.73 9.84
N VAL A 91 -1.62 -2.13 9.86
CA VAL A 91 -2.51 -2.15 11.03
C VAL A 91 -3.06 -3.56 11.24
N THR A 92 -2.81 -4.10 12.42
CA THR A 92 -3.42 -5.37 12.83
C THR A 92 -4.79 -5.09 13.45
N VAL A 93 -5.79 -5.91 13.12
CA VAL A 93 -7.12 -5.83 13.74
C VAL A 93 -7.25 -6.97 14.74
N PHE A 94 -7.48 -6.63 16.01
CA PHE A 94 -7.75 -7.59 17.07
C PHE A 94 -9.12 -7.28 17.69
N GLU A 95 -10.02 -8.26 17.72
CA GLU A 95 -11.40 -8.11 18.21
C GLU A 95 -12.17 -6.92 17.58
N GLY A 96 -11.89 -6.65 16.30
CA GLY A 96 -12.51 -5.55 15.56
C GLY A 96 -11.93 -4.17 15.87
N VAL A 97 -10.87 -4.09 16.69
CA VAL A 97 -10.15 -2.87 17.02
C VAL A 97 -8.84 -2.83 16.25
N GLU A 98 -8.56 -1.68 15.66
CA GLU A 98 -7.30 -1.42 14.99
C GLU A 98 -6.19 -1.11 16.00
N LEU A 99 -5.12 -1.88 15.94
CA LEU A 99 -3.94 -1.70 16.77
C LEU A 99 -2.87 -0.94 15.98
N TRP A 100 -2.69 0.33 16.34
CA TRP A 100 -1.70 1.23 15.73
C TRP A 100 -0.43 1.35 16.59
N ASP A 101 -0.55 1.23 17.90
CA ASP A 101 0.54 1.47 18.84
C ASP A 101 1.59 0.34 18.81
N ASN A 102 2.87 0.72 18.99
CA ASN A 102 4.01 -0.18 18.93
C ASN A 102 4.14 -0.96 17.60
N THR A 103 3.58 -0.42 16.51
CA THR A 103 3.70 -0.99 15.16
C THR A 103 4.39 -0.01 14.21
N VAL A 104 4.83 -0.52 13.06
CA VAL A 104 5.32 0.33 11.96
C VAL A 104 4.21 1.26 11.42
N ALA A 105 2.93 0.86 11.50
CA ALA A 105 1.81 1.70 11.13
C ALA A 105 1.75 2.99 11.96
N GLY A 106 1.95 2.88 13.28
CA GLY A 106 2.02 4.04 14.17
C GLY A 106 3.18 4.97 13.84
N ARG A 107 4.36 4.42 13.53
CA ARG A 107 5.53 5.22 13.10
C ARG A 107 5.26 5.94 11.78
N TRP A 108 4.73 5.25 10.77
CA TRP A 108 4.43 5.86 9.48
C TRP A 108 3.28 6.86 9.54
N ALA A 109 2.31 6.69 10.45
CA ALA A 109 1.29 7.70 10.68
C ALA A 109 1.90 9.04 11.11
N ILE A 110 2.93 9.02 11.96
CA ILE A 110 3.70 10.22 12.36
C ILE A 110 4.44 10.79 11.14
N ASP A 111 5.11 9.97 10.35
CA ASP A 111 5.80 10.42 9.13
C ASP A 111 4.84 11.10 8.16
N VAL A 112 3.64 10.54 7.96
CA VAL A 112 2.59 11.11 7.10
C VAL A 112 2.17 12.49 7.59
N VAL A 113 1.99 12.69 8.90
CA VAL A 113 1.68 14.01 9.48
C VAL A 113 2.80 15.00 9.17
N HIS A 114 4.06 14.62 9.38
CA HIS A 114 5.19 15.49 9.08
C HIS A 114 5.29 15.84 7.59
N ASP A 115 5.04 14.87 6.70
CA ASP A 115 5.05 15.11 5.26
C ASP A 115 3.93 16.06 4.82
N LEU A 116 2.72 15.94 5.39
CA LEU A 116 1.62 16.87 5.12
C LEU A 116 1.96 18.30 5.54
N LEU A 117 2.49 18.46 6.76
CA LEU A 117 2.90 19.76 7.28
C LEU A 117 4.00 20.40 6.41
N ARG A 118 5.03 19.62 6.05
CA ARG A 118 6.09 20.06 5.15
C ARG A 118 5.55 20.50 3.78
N LEU A 119 4.60 19.76 3.21
CA LEU A 119 4.00 20.12 1.91
C LEU A 119 3.11 21.36 1.99
N ALA A 120 2.49 21.63 3.14
CA ALA A 120 1.70 22.83 3.37
C ALA A 120 2.56 24.10 3.53
N GLY A 121 3.89 23.97 3.61
CA GLY A 121 4.79 25.09 3.93
C GLY A 121 4.85 25.40 5.42
N ASP A 122 4.09 24.67 6.24
CA ASP A 122 4.13 24.70 7.69
C ASP A 122 5.19 23.69 8.17
N ALA A 123 6.46 24.01 7.95
CA ALA A 123 7.53 23.31 8.66
C ALA A 123 7.89 24.11 9.92
N PRO A 124 8.01 23.51 11.11
CA PRO A 124 9.14 23.84 11.97
C PRO A 124 10.46 23.44 11.28
#